data_AF-A0A9D6UEP2-F1
#
_entry.id   AF-A0A9D6UEP2-F1
#
_cell.length_a   1.000
_cell.length_b   1.000
_cell.length_c   1.000
_cell.angle_alpha   90.00
_cell.angle_beta   90.00
_cell.angle_gamma   90.00
#
_symmetry.space_group_name_H-M   'P 1'
#
loop_
_entity.id
_entity.type
_entity.pdbx_description
1 polymer ?
#
loop_
_entity_poly.entity_id
_entity_poly.type
_entity_poly.pdbx_seq_one_letter_code
_entity_poly.pdbx_strand_id
1 'polypeptide(L)' 'MIRRAVLVAALTFCAAGPARADFRLCNNTSARVSVAIAYTDGRNWLSEGWWNLRPSVCETLLRGPLAAQYYYVYAMDER' A
#
# COMPACT_ATOMS: atom_id res chain seq x y z
N MET A 1 -5.70 -16.68 38.26
CA MET A 1 -6.07 -16.40 36.85
C MET A 1 -5.19 -15.33 36.20
N ILE A 2 -4.86 -14.23 36.89
CA ILE A 2 -4.02 -13.12 36.39
C ILE A 2 -2.66 -13.55 35.82
N ARG A 3 -1.93 -14.47 36.48
CA ARG A 3 -0.61 -14.95 35.98
C ARG A 3 -0.64 -15.59 34.59
N ARG A 4 -1.72 -16.33 34.27
CA ARG A 4 -1.87 -16.95 32.94
C ARG A 4 -2.17 -15.91 31.87
N ALA A 5 -2.96 -14.88 32.21
CA ALA A 5 -3.26 -13.78 31.31
C ALA A 5 -2.00 -12.96 30.95
N VAL A 6 -1.12 -12.70 31.93
CA VAL A 6 0.16 -12.00 31.69
C VAL A 6 1.08 -12.79 30.77
N LEU A 7 1.17 -14.11 30.96
CA LEU A 7 1.97 -15.00 30.10
C LEU A 7 1.47 -15.01 28.65
N VAL A 8 0.15 -15.09 28.45
CA VAL A 8 -0.46 -15.08 27.12
C VAL A 8 -0.22 -13.72 26.41
N ALA A 9 -0.39 -12.60 27.12
CA ALA A 9 -0.13 -11.28 26.57
C ALA A 9 1.34 -11.06 26.16
N ALA A 10 2.27 -11.55 26.99
CA ALA A 10 3.70 -11.48 26.69
C ALA A 10 4.08 -12.31 25.44
N LEU A 11 3.52 -13.51 25.31
CA LEU A 11 3.71 -14.37 24.13
C LEU A 11 3.17 -13.74 22.84
N THR A 12 2.01 -13.08 22.90
CA THR A 12 1.45 -12.38 21.72
C THR A 12 2.27 -11.17 21.30
N PHE A 13 2.88 -10.45 22.24
CA PHE A 13 3.69 -9.27 21.92
C PHE A 13 5.01 -9.65 21.24
N CYS A 14 5.62 -10.77 21.64
CA CYS A 14 6.83 -11.30 21.01
C CYS A 14 6.60 -11.91 19.62
N ALA A 15 5.35 -12.16 19.22
CA ALA A 15 5.02 -12.75 17.92
C ALA A 15 4.75 -11.71 16.81
N ALA A 16 4.91 -10.41 17.09
CA ALA A 16 4.66 -9.37 16.11
C ALA A 16 5.75 -9.34 15.02
N GLY A 17 5.36 -9.61 13.77
CA GLY A 17 6.22 -9.44 12.60
C GLY A 17 6.25 -8.00 12.08
N PRO A 18 7.20 -7.66 11.18
CA PRO A 18 7.28 -6.33 10.58
C PRO A 18 6.01 -6.01 9.79
N ALA A 19 5.41 -4.85 10.07
CA ALA A 19 4.29 -4.34 9.30
C ALA A 19 4.76 -3.90 7.91
N ARG A 20 4.13 -4.43 6.85
CA ARG A 20 4.37 -4.03 5.46
C ARG A 20 3.34 -2.96 5.11
N ALA A 21 3.80 -1.76 4.83
CA ALA A 21 2.95 -0.60 4.52
C ALA A 21 3.01 -0.20 3.03
N ASP A 22 3.54 -1.06 2.17
CA ASP A 22 3.68 -0.75 0.74
C ASP A 22 2.31 -0.41 0.10
N PHE A 23 2.26 0.65 -0.72
CA PHE A 23 1.06 0.99 -1.49
C PHE A 23 1.01 0.12 -2.75
N ARG A 24 0.06 -0.83 -2.75
CA ARG A 24 -0.13 -1.80 -3.85
C ARG A 24 -1.43 -1.54 -4.58
N LEU A 25 -1.37 -1.58 -5.91
CA LEU A 25 -2.52 -1.40 -6.77
C LEU A 25 -2.70 -2.61 -7.68
N CYS A 26 -3.91 -3.14 -7.74
CA CYS A 26 -4.29 -4.29 -8.56
C CYS A 26 -5.10 -3.83 -9.77
N ASN A 27 -4.61 -4.13 -10.97
CA ASN A 27 -5.40 -3.96 -12.18
C ASN A 27 -6.36 -5.15 -12.33
N ASN A 28 -7.60 -5.00 -11.87
CA ASN A 28 -8.65 -6.02 -11.99
C ASN A 28 -9.44 -5.94 -13.31
N THR A 29 -8.95 -5.18 -14.29
CA THR A 29 -9.56 -5.08 -15.62
C THR A 29 -8.97 -6.12 -16.58
N SER A 30 -9.61 -6.29 -17.74
CA SER A 30 -9.11 -7.15 -18.83
C SER A 30 -8.10 -6.45 -19.74
N ALA A 31 -7.92 -5.14 -19.59
CA ALA A 31 -7.03 -4.32 -20.40
C ALA A 31 -5.81 -3.84 -19.60
N ARG A 32 -4.83 -3.29 -20.31
CA ARG A 32 -3.67 -2.68 -19.67
C ARG A 32 -4.05 -1.28 -19.23
N VAL A 33 -3.71 -0.93 -17.99
CA VAL A 33 -4.09 0.35 -17.39
C VAL A 33 -2.83 1.14 -17.08
N SER A 34 -2.79 2.39 -17.53
CA SER A 34 -1.79 3.37 -17.12
C SER A 34 -2.27 4.10 -15.88
N VAL A 35 -1.41 4.19 -14.87
CA VAL A 35 -1.74 4.74 -13.56
C VAL A 35 -0.79 5.88 -13.21
N ALA A 36 -1.34 6.95 -12.65
CA ALA A 36 -0.62 8.01 -11.96
C ALA A 36 -1.18 8.17 -10.55
N ILE A 37 -0.35 8.58 -9.60
CA ILE A 37 -0.76 8.81 -8.23
C ILE A 37 -0.32 10.19 -7.76
N ALA A 38 -1.09 10.80 -6.88
CA ALA A 38 -0.71 12.03 -6.18
C ALA A 38 -0.91 11.87 -4.68
N TYR A 39 0.06 12.33 -3.89
CA TYR A 39 0.05 12.24 -2.44
C TYR A 39 0.89 13.33 -1.81
N THR A 40 0.83 13.48 -0.49
CA THR A 40 1.66 14.43 0.24
C THR A 40 2.70 13.72 1.11
N ASP A 41 3.90 14.27 1.19
CA ASP A 41 4.94 13.85 2.13
C ASP A 41 4.82 14.57 3.50
N GLY A 42 3.73 15.32 3.71
CA GLY A 42 3.50 16.17 4.87
C GLY A 42 3.97 17.62 4.70
N ARG A 43 4.69 17.94 3.62
CA ARG A 43 5.13 19.32 3.31
C ARG A 43 4.71 19.76 1.92
N ASN A 44 4.82 18.87 0.94
CA ASN A 44 4.55 19.13 -0.47
C ASN A 44 3.53 18.13 -1.01
N TRP A 45 2.92 18.48 -2.13
CA TRP A 45 2.17 17.54 -2.96
C TRP A 45 3.09 17.02 -4.07
N LEU A 46 3.16 15.70 -4.18
CA LEU A 46 3.92 15.00 -5.19
C LEU A 46 2.94 14.27 -6.11
N SER A 47 3.29 14.22 -7.40
CA SER A 47 2.59 13.44 -8.41
C SER A 47 3.60 12.58 -9.13
N GLU A 48 3.32 11.28 -9.21
CA GLU A 48 4.20 10.27 -9.79
C GLU A 48 3.44 9.41 -10.80
N GLY A 49 4.16 8.87 -11.77
CA GLY A 49 3.63 8.08 -12.87
C GLY A 49 4.49 8.24 -14.13
N TRP A 50 4.14 7.60 -15.24
CA TRP A 50 3.03 6.67 -15.42
C TRP A 50 3.50 5.21 -15.25
N TRP A 51 2.72 4.38 -14.57
CA TRP A 51 2.96 2.93 -14.49
C TRP A 51 1.96 2.15 -15.32
N ASN A 52 2.46 1.18 -16.09
CA ASN A 52 1.63 0.37 -16.98
C ASN A 52 1.41 -1.02 -16.39
N LEU A 53 0.22 -1.21 -15.81
CA LEU A 53 -0.16 -2.44 -15.13
C LEU A 53 -0.83 -3.40 -16.12
N ARG A 54 -0.27 -4.61 -16.22
CA ARG A 54 -0.88 -5.69 -17.00
C ARG A 54 -2.25 -6.09 -16.41
N PRO A 55 -3.15 -6.66 -17.23
CA PRO A 55 -4.41 -7.21 -16.76
C PRO A 55 -4.19 -8.20 -15.61
N SER A 56 -5.04 -8.13 -14.58
CA SER A 56 -5.08 -9.05 -13.42
C SER A 56 -3.78 -9.12 -12.60
N VAL A 57 -2.91 -8.10 -12.68
CA VAL A 57 -1.66 -8.03 -11.90
C VAL A 57 -1.73 -6.93 -10.85
N CYS A 58 -1.15 -7.22 -9.67
CA CYS A 58 -0.93 -6.24 -8.61
C CYS A 58 0.53 -5.80 -8.54
N GLU A 59 0.77 -4.49 -8.66
CA GLU A 59 2.11 -3.89 -8.56
C GLU A 59 2.23 -3.02 -7.31
N THR A 60 3.45 -2.87 -6.81
CA THR A 60 3.76 -1.93 -5.72
C THR A 60 4.17 -0.60 -6.31
N LEU A 61 3.34 0.43 -6.14
CA LEU A 61 3.60 1.76 -6.71
C LEU A 61 4.45 2.62 -5.78
N LEU A 62 4.28 2.46 -4.46
CA LEU A 62 5.15 3.09 -3.46
C LEU A 62 5.59 2.05 -2.44
N ARG A 63 6.88 2.07 -2.10
CA ARG A 63 7.48 1.16 -1.12
C ARG A 63 7.68 1.85 0.21
N GLY A 64 7.53 1.09 1.28
CA GLY A 64 7.84 1.53 2.64
C GLY A 64 6.65 2.15 3.37
N PRO A 65 6.92 2.85 4.49
CA PRO A 65 5.87 3.46 5.31
C PRO A 65 5.19 4.62 4.58
N LEU A 66 3.86 4.58 4.51
CA LEU A 66 3.04 5.63 3.91
C LEU A 66 2.90 6.80 4.89
N ALA A 67 3.32 7.99 4.45
CA ALA A 67 3.27 9.21 5.25
C ALA A 67 1.94 9.98 5.08
N ALA A 68 1.19 9.72 4.02
CA ALA A 68 -0.06 10.42 3.73
C ALA A 68 -1.28 9.67 4.24
N GLN A 69 -2.31 10.41 4.63
CA GLN A 69 -3.65 9.85 4.88
C GLN A 69 -4.37 9.50 3.56
N TYR A 70 -4.11 10.27 2.50
CA TYR A 70 -4.79 10.12 1.21
C TYR A 70 -3.77 9.97 0.07
N TYR A 71 -4.06 9.01 -0.81
CA TYR A 71 -3.37 8.77 -2.08
C TYR A 71 -4.42 8.84 -3.17
N TYR A 72 -4.32 9.85 -4.04
CA TYR A 72 -5.20 10.01 -5.18
C TYR A 72 -4.67 9.16 -6.33
N VAL A 73 -5.53 8.39 -6.95
CA VAL A 73 -5.16 7.51 -8.06
C VAL A 73 -5.95 7.95 -9.29
N TYR A 74 -5.23 8.17 -10.37
CA TYR A 74 -5.80 8.32 -11.70
C TYR A 74 -5.38 7.11 -12.55
N ALA A 75 -6.34 6.50 -13.23
CA ALA A 75 -6.14 5.30 -14.02
C ALA A 75 -6.89 5.42 -15.35
N MET A 76 -6.23 5.05 -16.45
CA MET A 76 -6.80 5.08 -17.79
C MET A 76 -6.40 3.82 -18.59
N ASP A 77 -7.26 3.36 -19.49
CA ASP A 77 -6.90 2.33 -20.46
C ASP A 77 -5.82 2.88 -21.41
N GLU A 78 -4.85 2.05 -21.81
CA GLU A 78 -3.74 2.45 -22.70
C GLU A 78 -4.13 2.44 -24.20
N ARG A 79 -5.41 2.55 -24.52
CA ARG A 79 -5.92 2.39 -25.89
C ARG A 79 -6.08 3.71 -26.65
#